data_AF-A0A382NQE7-F1
#
_entry.id   AF-A0A382NQE7-F1
#
_cell.length_a   1.000
_cell.length_b   1.000
_cell.length_c   1.000
_cell.angle_alpha   90.00
_cell.angle_beta   90.00
_cell.angle_gamma   90.00
#
_symmetry.space_group_name_H-M   'P 1'
#
loop_
_entity.id
_entity.type
_entity.pdbx_description
1 polymer ?
#
loop_
_entity_poly.entity_id
_entity_poly.type
_entity_poly.pdbx_seq_one_letter_code
_entity_poly.pdbx_strand_id
1 'polypeptide(L)'
;VVQDINTGHVLMVGYMSPGSLKRTMEGGQVWFYSRSREDLWHKGEVSGNYMNVNEVWADCDADTLLLKVEPDGPICHTGESSCFFNKIAEVPEA
;
A
#
# COMPACT_ATOMS: atom_id res chain seq x y z
N VAL A 1 -2.90 2.01 -5.00
CA VAL A 1 -3.29 0.62 -4.68
C VAL A 1 -2.04 -0.22 -4.53
N VAL A 2 -1.95 -1.07 -3.51
CA VAL A 2 -0.84 -2.00 -3.34
C VAL A 2 -1.33 -3.42 -3.54
N GLN A 3 -0.61 -4.19 -4.36
CA GLN A 3 -0.96 -5.55 -4.72
C GLN A 3 0.26 -6.45 -4.58
N ASP A 4 0.03 -7.65 -4.08
CA ASP A 4 1.06 -8.69 -4.03
C ASP A 4 1.44 -9.12 -5.46
N ILE A 5 2.74 -9.10 -5.77
CA ILE A 5 3.25 -9.42 -7.11
C ILE A 5 3.02 -10.89 -7.49
N ASN A 6 3.06 -11.80 -6.50
CA ASN A 6 3.00 -13.24 -6.73
C ASN A 6 1.57 -13.75 -6.85
N THR A 7 0.65 -13.18 -6.05
CA THR A 7 -0.75 -13.66 -5.95
C THR A 7 -1.76 -12.77 -6.66
N GLY A 8 -1.41 -11.50 -6.91
CA GLY A 8 -2.38 -10.52 -7.40
C GLY A 8 -3.41 -10.10 -6.35
N HIS A 9 -3.25 -10.46 -5.07
CA HIS A 9 -4.16 -9.99 -4.03
C HIS A 9 -3.95 -8.50 -3.76
N VAL A 10 -5.05 -7.75 -3.67
CA VAL A 10 -5.00 -6.35 -3.21
C VAL A 10 -4.70 -6.37 -1.72
N LEU A 11 -3.61 -5.72 -1.33
CA LEU A 11 -3.10 -5.72 0.03
C LEU A 11 -3.66 -4.55 0.83
N MET A 12 -3.55 -3.34 0.29
CA MET A 12 -4.06 -2.13 0.94
C MET A 12 -4.18 -0.97 -0.03
N VAL A 13 -4.79 0.12 0.44
CA VAL A 13 -4.80 1.42 -0.23
C VAL A 13 -4.11 2.44 0.69
N GLY A 14 -3.30 3.30 0.11
CA GLY A 14 -2.62 4.39 0.78
C GLY A 14 -2.46 5.58 -0.17
N TYR A 15 -2.13 6.74 0.40
CA TYR A 15 -1.92 7.98 -0.35
C TYR A 15 -0.42 8.24 -0.47
N MET A 16 -0.01 8.81 -1.60
CA MET A 16 1.36 9.24 -1.82
C MET A 16 1.38 10.72 -2.18
N SER A 17 2.31 11.45 -1.57
CA SER A 17 2.80 12.74 -2.04
C SER A 17 4.00 12.53 -2.99
N PRO A 18 4.44 13.57 -3.73
CA PRO A 18 5.65 13.50 -4.53
C PRO A 18 6.88 13.05 -3.72
N GLY A 19 6.99 13.47 -2.46
CA GLY A 19 8.08 13.06 -1.55
C GLY A 19 8.05 11.57 -1.21
N SER A 20 6.87 11.02 -0.90
CA SER A 20 6.74 9.58 -0.62
C SER A 20 6.97 8.73 -1.87
N LEU A 21 6.51 9.18 -3.05
CA LEU A 21 6.75 8.46 -4.30
C LEU A 21 8.24 8.45 -4.63
N LYS A 22 8.92 9.59 -4.51
CA LYS A 22 10.37 9.69 -4.72
C LYS A 22 11.13 8.69 -3.83
N ARG A 23 10.87 8.69 -2.52
CA ARG A 23 11.52 7.75 -1.59
C ARG A 23 11.21 6.30 -1.91
N THR A 24 9.99 6.01 -2.36
CA THR A 24 9.60 4.65 -2.78
C THR A 24 10.41 4.18 -3.97
N MET A 25 10.53 5.02 -5.01
CA MET A 25 11.28 4.71 -6.23
C MET A 25 12.79 4.60 -5.99
N GLU A 26 13.35 5.46 -5.13
CA GLU A 26 14.79 5.46 -4.82
C GLU A 26 15.19 4.35 -3.85
N GLY A 27 14.33 4.03 -2.87
CA GLY A 27 14.63 3.10 -1.78
C GLY A 27 14.14 1.67 -2.00
N GLY A 28 13.27 1.42 -2.99
CA GLY A 28 12.73 0.09 -3.27
C GLY A 28 11.74 -0.43 -2.21
N GLN A 29 11.33 0.40 -1.25
CA GLN A 29 10.35 0.05 -0.22
C GLN A 29 9.23 1.09 -0.18
N VAL A 30 8.01 0.67 0.16
CA VAL A 30 6.85 1.58 0.09
C VAL A 30 6.88 2.64 1.19
N TRP A 31 6.87 3.90 0.75
CA TRP A 31 6.57 5.06 1.56
C TRP A 31 5.18 5.61 1.22
N PHE A 32 4.41 5.94 2.24
CA PHE A 32 3.14 6.65 2.10
C PHE A 32 3.25 8.08 2.61
N TYR A 33 2.24 8.88 2.30
CA TYR A 33 1.94 10.11 2.98
C TYR A 33 0.72 9.90 3.89
N SER A 34 0.91 10.07 5.19
CA SER A 34 -0.17 9.99 6.16
C SER A 34 -0.90 11.31 6.22
N ARG A 35 -2.10 11.36 5.64
CA ARG A 35 -2.93 12.59 5.63
C ARG A 35 -3.32 13.08 7.02
N SER A 36 -3.40 12.20 8.02
CA SER A 36 -3.73 12.58 9.39
C SER A 36 -2.53 13.08 10.19
N ARG A 37 -1.32 12.67 9.82
CA ARG A 37 -0.07 13.13 10.47
C ARG A 37 0.62 14.24 9.68
N GLU A 38 0.12 14.51 8.48
CA GLU A 38 0.71 15.42 7.49
C GLU A 38 2.18 15.12 7.16
N ASP A 39 2.59 13.85 7.28
CA ASP A 39 3.99 13.43 7.20
C ASP A 39 4.19 12.14 6.39
N LEU A 40 5.44 11.90 6.00
CA LEU A 40 5.88 10.68 5.34
C LEU A 40 5.86 9.50 6.32
N TRP A 41 5.47 8.33 5.83
CA TRP A 41 5.43 7.11 6.62
C TRP A 41 6.06 5.96 5.85
N HIS A 42 7.12 5.39 6.40
CA HIS A 42 7.75 4.19 5.86
C HIS A 42 6.98 2.94 6.32
N LYS A 43 6.29 2.27 5.40
CA LYS A 43 5.49 1.08 5.76
C LYS A 43 6.43 -0.03 6.21
N GLY A 44 6.27 -0.46 7.46
CA GLY A 44 7.08 -1.52 8.05
C GLY A 44 8.10 -1.03 9.07
N GLU A 45 8.38 0.27 9.16
CA GLU A 45 9.44 0.83 10.03
C GLU A 45 9.28 0.46 11.51
N VAL A 46 8.04 0.36 12.00
CA VAL A 46 7.75 -0.07 13.38
C VAL A 46 7.55 -1.58 13.48
N SER A 47 6.90 -2.20 12.48
CA SER A 47 6.45 -3.60 12.56
C SER A 47 7.44 -4.62 12.00
N GLY A 48 8.46 -4.20 11.26
CA GLY A 48 9.30 -5.08 10.43
C GLY A 48 8.63 -5.56 9.13
N ASN A 49 7.29 -5.51 9.04
CA ASN A 49 6.54 -5.91 7.83
C ASN A 49 6.62 -4.84 6.72
N TYR A 50 7.77 -4.77 6.03
CA TYR A 50 7.98 -3.92 4.86
C TYR A 50 7.23 -4.44 3.62
N MET A 51 7.16 -3.57 2.62
CA MET A 51 6.63 -3.91 1.29
C MET A 51 7.71 -3.54 0.27
N ASN A 52 8.34 -4.55 -0.32
CA ASN A 52 9.44 -4.38 -1.28
C ASN A 52 8.86 -4.21 -2.68
N VAL A 53 9.17 -3.08 -3.32
CA VAL A 53 8.58 -2.68 -4.61
C VAL A 53 9.26 -3.42 -5.74
N ASN A 54 8.46 -4.10 -6.56
CA ASN A 54 8.91 -4.74 -7.80
C ASN A 54 8.51 -3.91 -9.03
N GLU A 55 7.27 -3.40 -9.05
CA GLU A 55 6.77 -2.60 -10.16
C GLU A 55 5.90 -1.44 -9.68
N VAL A 56 5.90 -0.36 -10.45
CA VAL A 56 5.05 0.82 -10.23
C VAL A 56 4.38 1.18 -11.55
N TRP A 57 3.06 1.19 -11.53
CA TRP A 57 2.22 1.54 -12.68
C TRP A 57 1.37 2.75 -12.34
N ALA A 58 1.13 3.61 -13.32
CA ALA A 58 0.07 4.62 -13.26
C ALA A 58 -1.13 4.13 -14.08
N ASP A 59 -2.32 4.58 -13.72
CA ASP A 59 -3.51 4.40 -14.56
C ASP A 59 -3.53 5.36 -15.75
N CYS A 60 -4.63 5.40 -16.50
CA CYS A 60 -4.67 6.01 -17.83
C CYS A 60 -4.59 7.54 -17.83
N ASP A 61 -5.02 8.19 -16.76
CA ASP A 61 -4.91 9.63 -16.51
C ASP A 61 -3.88 9.97 -15.42
N ALA A 62 -3.17 8.96 -14.91
CA ALA A 62 -2.05 9.05 -13.98
C ALA A 62 -2.41 9.73 -12.65
N ASP A 63 -3.65 9.57 -12.19
CA ASP A 63 -4.10 10.03 -10.88
C ASP A 63 -3.97 8.94 -9.80
N THR A 64 -3.82 7.69 -10.22
CA THR A 64 -3.73 6.53 -9.33
C THR A 64 -2.51 5.67 -9.68
N LEU A 65 -1.80 5.24 -8.63
CA LEU A 65 -0.68 4.32 -8.76
C LEU A 65 -1.06 2.90 -8.33
N LEU A 66 -0.60 1.90 -9.08
CA LEU A 66 -0.56 0.49 -8.68
C LEU A 66 0.87 0.09 -8.35
N LEU A 67 1.13 -0.22 -7.08
CA LEU A 67 2.40 -0.77 -6.60
C LEU A 67 2.28 -2.29 -6.54
N LYS A 68 3.12 -3.00 -7.29
CA LYS A 68 3.31 -4.44 -7.15
C LYS A 68 4.46 -4.70 -6.19
N VAL A 69 4.18 -5.40 -5.10
CA VAL A 69 5.14 -5.56 -3.99
C VAL A 69 5.27 -7.01 -3.56
N GLU A 70 6.41 -7.31 -2.95
CA GLU A 70 6.62 -8.52 -2.14
C GLU A 70 6.58 -8.12 -0.66
N PRO A 71 5.59 -8.59 0.12
CA PRO A 71 5.47 -8.24 1.54
C PRO A 71 6.36 -9.13 2.44
N ASP A 72 7.05 -8.52 3.40
CA ASP A 72 7.88 -9.25 4.37
C ASP A 72 7.09 -9.88 5.53
N GLY A 73 5.78 -9.65 5.58
CA GLY A 73 4.89 -10.15 6.63
C GLY A 73 3.47 -9.61 6.49
N PRO A 74 2.64 -9.76 7.53
CA PRO A 74 1.27 -9.25 7.52
C PRO A 74 1.18 -7.76 7.18
N ILE A 75 0.23 -7.41 6.32
CA ILE A 75 0.04 -6.03 5.88
C ILE A 75 -0.77 -5.23 6.87
N CYS A 76 -1.83 -5.83 7.42
CA CYS A 76 -2.73 -5.15 8.33
C CYS A 76 -2.18 -5.17 9.76
N HIS A 77 -2.46 -4.11 10.53
CA HIS A 77 -2.10 -4.04 11.94
C HIS A 77 -2.84 -5.07 12.82
N THR A 78 -3.85 -5.76 12.28
CA THR A 78 -4.56 -6.86 12.95
C THR A 78 -3.84 -8.21 12.80
N GLY A 79 -2.77 -8.29 12.00
CA GLY A 79 -2.08 -9.54 11.67
C GLY A 79 -2.58 -10.20 10.39
N GLU A 80 -3.57 -9.62 9.71
CA GLU A 80 -4.07 -10.12 8.43
C GLU A 80 -3.14 -9.79 7.25
N SER A 81 -3.11 -10.68 6.25
CA SER A 81 -2.27 -10.53 5.04
C SER A 81 -2.72 -9.40 4.12
N SER A 82 -3.98 -8.97 4.20
CA SER A 82 -4.56 -7.84 3.48
C SER A 82 -5.41 -7.01 4.43
N CYS A 83 -5.61 -5.73 4.14
CA CYS A 83 -6.62 -4.91 4.82
C CYS A 83 -8.05 -5.26 4.40
N PHE A 84 -8.23 -6.00 3.30
CA PHE A 84 -9.53 -6.33 2.70
C PHE A 84 -10.03 -7.72 3.11
N PHE A 85 -10.07 -8.00 4.42
CA PHE A 85 -10.52 -9.29 4.97
C PHE A 85 -12.01 -9.33 5.36
N ASN A 86 -12.70 -8.17 5.36
CA ASN A 86 -14.13 -8.08 5.65
C ASN A 86 -14.92 -7.93 4.34
N LYS A 87 -15.82 -8.89 4.06
CA LYS A 87 -16.70 -8.85 2.90
C LYS A 87 -18.02 -8.15 3.26
N ILE A 88 -18.40 -7.16 2.47
CA ILE A 88 -19.75 -6.58 2.52
C ILE A 88 -20.71 -7.55 1.81
N ALA A 89 -21.67 -8.10 2.56
CA ALA A 89 -22.64 -9.08 2.05
C ALA A 89 -23.96 -8.44 1.60
N GLU A 90 -24.26 -7.24 2.10
CA GLU A 90 -25.51 -6.53 1.89
C GLU A 90 -25.23 -5.09 1.46
N VAL A 91 -26.14 -4.49 0.70
CA VAL A 91 -26.02 -3.09 0.29
C VAL A 91 -26.20 -2.21 1.52
N PRO A 92 -25.27 -1.29 1.83
CA PRO A 92 -25.45 -0.37 2.94
C PRO A 92 -26.74 0.44 2.77
N GLU A 93 -27.57 0.48 3.82
CA GLU A 93 -28.66 1.47 3.89
C GLU A 93 -28.03 2.87 4.05
N ALA A 94 -28.63 3.86 3.37
CA ALA A 94 -28.10 5.23 3.24
C ALA A 94 -28.07 6.01 4.55
#